data_AF-A0A9D7NN97-F1
#
_entry.id   AF-A0A9D7NN97-F1
#
_cell.length_a   1.000
_cell.length_b   1.000
_cell.length_c   1.000
_cell.angle_alpha   90.00
_cell.angle_beta   90.00
_cell.angle_gamma   90.00
#
_symmetry.space_group_name_H-M   'P 1'
#
loop_
_entity.id
_entity.type
_entity.pdbx_description
1 polymer ?
#
loop_
_entity_poly.entity_id
_entity_poly.type
_entity_poly.pdbx_seq_one_letter_code
_entity_poly.pdbx_strand_id
1 'polypeptide(L)'
;MQACLRICFRLAATVFVVLLPALKAHAEVRCVDTVPELNGAISAVVNSEDMEIRLVQGTYDLTGSSLDSAVGSYGTADLVIKGGYNANCVSQITDARLTVLTRPAGGVEIRTAGIDDESTGDIGIHNLTFRDVPDGVSMNTVGFTPNPTR
;
A
#
# COMPACT_ATOMS: atom_id res chain seq x y z
N MET A 1 -41.61 51.44 32.71
CA MET A 1 -42.08 50.40 33.64
C MET A 1 -41.79 49.04 33.01
N GLN A 2 -40.99 48.23 33.72
CA GLN A 2 -40.74 46.79 33.56
C GLN A 2 -40.28 46.25 32.19
N ALA A 3 -39.03 46.55 31.86
CA ALA A 3 -38.15 45.64 31.14
C ALA A 3 -36.86 45.52 31.95
N CYS A 4 -36.72 44.46 32.76
CA CYS A 4 -35.42 44.07 33.29
C CYS A 4 -35.49 42.72 33.99
N LEU A 5 -34.50 41.89 33.66
CA LEU A 5 -33.79 41.06 34.62
C LEU A 5 -34.54 39.83 35.13
N ARG A 6 -34.34 38.70 34.42
CA ARG A 6 -34.13 37.33 34.98
C ARG A 6 -34.43 36.30 33.90
N ILE A 7 -33.46 36.02 33.03
CA ILE A 7 -33.06 34.70 32.50
C ILE A 7 -31.66 34.93 31.90
N CYS A 8 -30.76 35.48 32.72
CA CYS A 8 -29.32 35.32 32.52
C CYS A 8 -28.92 34.16 33.44
N PHE A 9 -28.06 33.27 32.96
CA PHE A 9 -27.66 31.98 33.54
C PHE A 9 -28.56 30.80 33.17
N ARG A 10 -28.01 29.91 32.34
CA ARG A 10 -28.27 28.45 32.19
C ARG A 10 -28.30 27.91 30.75
N LEU A 11 -27.74 28.64 29.78
CA LEU A 11 -27.46 28.10 28.44
C LEU A 11 -26.02 28.40 28.03
N ALA A 12 -25.08 28.04 28.91
CA ALA A 12 -23.66 28.01 28.60
C ALA A 12 -23.14 26.63 29.03
N ALA A 13 -23.59 25.60 28.32
CA ALA A 13 -23.11 24.24 28.51
C ALA A 13 -23.04 23.55 27.15
N THR A 14 -21.82 23.61 26.60
CA THR A 14 -21.16 22.47 25.95
C THR A 14 -21.83 21.88 24.71
N VAL A 15 -21.54 22.47 23.57
CA VAL A 15 -21.42 21.72 22.31
C VAL A 15 -20.13 22.15 21.62
N PHE A 16 -18.99 21.88 22.26
CA PHE A 16 -17.71 21.75 21.56
C PHE A 16 -17.72 20.35 20.95
N VAL A 17 -18.47 20.17 19.86
CA VAL A 17 -18.42 18.94 19.07
C VAL A 17 -17.03 18.89 18.47
N VAL A 18 -16.28 17.95 19.00
CA VAL A 18 -14.92 17.63 18.68
C VAL A 18 -14.81 17.39 17.17
N LEU A 19 -14.22 18.34 16.45
CA LEU A 19 -13.55 18.06 15.17
C LEU A 19 -12.32 17.20 15.50
N LEU A 20 -12.53 15.90 15.71
CA LEU A 20 -11.45 14.94 15.56
C LEU A 20 -11.22 14.88 14.05
N PRO A 21 -10.09 15.40 13.51
CA PRO A 21 -9.71 15.00 12.17
C PRO A 21 -9.64 13.48 12.20
N ALA A 22 -10.46 12.81 11.40
CA ALA A 22 -10.27 11.40 11.12
C ALA A 22 -8.83 11.27 10.62
N LEU A 23 -7.96 10.73 11.45
CA LEU A 23 -6.61 10.33 11.07
C LEU A 23 -6.83 9.23 10.04
N LYS A 24 -6.91 9.59 8.76
CA LYS A 24 -6.82 8.60 7.69
C LYS A 24 -5.45 7.95 7.86
N ALA A 25 -5.43 6.64 8.05
CA ALA A 25 -4.23 5.84 7.83
C ALA A 25 -3.72 6.21 6.43
N HIS A 26 -2.51 6.75 6.37
CA HIS A 26 -1.88 7.13 5.12
C HIS A 26 -0.93 5.99 4.77
N ALA A 27 -1.13 5.36 3.61
CA ALA A 27 -0.19 4.35 3.13
C ALA A 27 1.24 4.93 3.15
N GLU A 28 2.19 4.17 3.68
CA GLU A 28 3.58 4.58 3.65
C GLU A 28 4.06 4.59 2.20
N VAL A 29 4.77 5.65 1.81
CA VAL A 29 5.30 5.78 0.45
C VAL A 29 6.80 5.48 0.47
N ARG A 30 7.23 4.48 -0.29
CA ARG A 30 8.64 4.11 -0.44
C ARG A 30 9.13 4.35 -1.85
N CYS A 31 10.21 5.12 -1.98
CA CYS A 31 10.96 5.24 -3.22
C CYS A 31 11.95 4.09 -3.33
N VAL A 32 11.94 3.37 -4.44
CA VAL A 32 12.72 2.14 -4.63
C VAL A 32 13.44 2.19 -5.97
N ASP A 33 14.77 2.09 -5.93
CA ASP A 33 15.65 2.06 -7.10
C ASP A 33 16.34 0.70 -7.28
N THR A 34 16.27 -0.18 -6.26
CA THR A 34 16.92 -1.49 -6.31
C THR A 34 16.03 -2.63 -5.81
N VAL A 35 16.36 -3.87 -6.19
CA VAL A 35 15.64 -5.07 -5.73
C VAL A 35 15.76 -5.30 -4.21
N PRO A 36 16.91 -5.06 -3.56
CA PRO A 36 16.98 -5.11 -2.09
C PRO A 36 16.06 -4.11 -1.39
N GLU A 37 15.92 -2.89 -1.91
CA GLU A 37 14.97 -1.89 -1.40
C GLU A 37 13.52 -2.33 -1.61
N LEU A 38 13.22 -2.95 -2.76
CA LEU A 38 11.91 -3.54 -3.03
C LEU A 38 11.56 -4.61 -2.00
N ASN A 39 12.49 -5.52 -1.69
CA ASN A 39 12.30 -6.55 -0.66
C ASN A 39 12.05 -5.93 0.72
N GLY A 40 12.80 -4.88 1.06
CA GLY A 40 12.61 -4.12 2.30
C GLY A 40 11.21 -3.48 2.37
N ALA A 41 10.77 -2.83 1.31
CA ALA A 41 9.44 -2.22 1.24
C ALA A 41 8.31 -3.26 1.34
N ILE A 42 8.43 -4.40 0.66
CA ILE A 42 7.44 -5.49 0.75
C ILE A 42 7.39 -6.09 2.15
N SER A 43 8.54 -6.18 2.86
CA SER A 43 8.56 -6.68 4.23
C SER A 43 7.75 -5.83 5.21
N ALA A 44 7.54 -4.53 4.94
CA ALA A 44 6.68 -3.68 5.74
C ALA A 44 5.19 -4.03 5.56
N VAL A 45 4.76 -4.39 4.34
CA VAL A 45 3.40 -4.88 4.04
C VAL A 45 3.06 -6.17 4.80
N VAL A 46 4.06 -7.03 5.01
CA VAL A 46 3.94 -8.25 5.83
C VAL A 46 3.62 -7.92 7.28
N ASN A 47 4.02 -6.74 7.76
CA ASN A 47 3.81 -6.27 9.13
C ASN A 47 2.59 -5.32 9.26
N SER A 48 1.60 -5.45 8.36
CA SER A 48 0.34 -4.70 8.38
C SER A 48 0.44 -3.19 8.09
N GLU A 49 1.43 -2.74 7.33
CA GLU A 49 1.50 -1.35 6.86
C GLU A 49 1.07 -1.23 5.40
N ASP A 50 -0.02 -0.48 5.14
CA ASP A 50 -0.42 -0.14 3.77
C ASP A 50 0.73 0.57 3.06
N MET A 51 1.01 0.16 1.82
CA MET A 51 2.25 0.54 1.15
C MET A 51 2.03 1.00 -0.29
N GLU A 52 2.58 2.17 -0.61
CA GLU A 52 2.80 2.61 -1.98
C GLU A 52 4.30 2.55 -2.31
N ILE A 53 4.67 1.60 -3.15
CA ILE A 53 6.03 1.45 -3.68
C ILE A 53 6.12 2.21 -5.00
N ARG A 54 6.99 3.22 -5.04
CA ARG A 54 7.33 4.01 -6.22
C ARG A 54 8.65 3.52 -6.77
N LEU A 55 8.58 2.79 -7.87
CA LEU A 55 9.75 2.29 -8.59
C LEU A 55 10.32 3.39 -9.49
N VAL A 56 11.61 3.64 -9.32
CA VAL A 56 12.40 4.44 -10.24
C VAL A 56 12.41 3.75 -11.63
N GLN A 57 12.59 4.55 -12.67
CA GLN A 57 12.75 4.05 -14.03
C GLN A 57 13.96 3.11 -14.11
N GLY A 58 13.76 1.91 -14.65
CA GLY A 58 14.78 0.87 -14.65
C GLY A 58 14.24 -0.50 -15.03
N THR A 59 15.14 -1.48 -15.06
CA THR A 59 14.79 -2.90 -15.21
C THR A 59 15.22 -3.64 -13.96
N TYR A 60 14.29 -4.36 -13.33
CA TYR A 60 14.49 -5.09 -12.09
C TYR A 60 14.40 -6.58 -12.39
N ASP A 61 15.47 -7.33 -12.08
CA ASP A 61 15.46 -8.79 -12.07
C ASP A 61 14.95 -9.27 -10.71
N LEU A 62 13.77 -9.87 -10.71
CA LEU A 62 13.08 -10.33 -9.51
C LEU A 62 13.58 -11.69 -9.00
N THR A 63 14.65 -12.26 -9.58
CA THR A 63 15.24 -13.51 -9.11
C THR A 63 15.63 -13.44 -7.62
N GLY A 64 15.02 -14.30 -6.80
CA GLY A 64 15.22 -14.34 -5.35
C GLY A 64 14.62 -13.16 -4.57
N SER A 65 13.78 -12.33 -5.20
CA SER A 65 13.06 -11.25 -4.54
C SER A 65 11.83 -11.75 -3.78
N SER A 66 11.24 -10.91 -2.94
CA SER A 66 9.96 -11.19 -2.27
C SER A 66 8.77 -11.38 -3.25
N LEU A 67 8.93 -10.98 -4.51
CA LEU A 67 7.94 -11.18 -5.57
C LEU A 67 8.25 -12.40 -6.46
N ASP A 68 9.38 -13.09 -6.23
CA ASP A 68 9.69 -14.35 -6.90
C ASP A 68 8.72 -15.42 -6.42
N SER A 69 8.01 -16.08 -7.34
CA SER A 69 7.07 -17.16 -6.98
C SER A 69 7.75 -18.35 -6.29
N ALA A 70 9.07 -18.51 -6.44
CA ALA A 70 9.83 -19.54 -5.72
C ALA A 70 10.13 -19.17 -4.25
N VAL A 71 10.05 -17.89 -3.91
CA VAL A 71 10.24 -17.37 -2.54
C VAL A 71 8.86 -17.21 -1.88
N GLY A 72 7.97 -16.47 -2.55
CA GLY A 72 6.65 -16.11 -2.06
C GLY A 72 6.72 -15.16 -0.85
N SER A 73 6.02 -14.03 -0.92
CA SER A 73 5.82 -13.16 0.24
C SER A 73 4.34 -12.89 0.43
N TYR A 74 3.90 -12.88 1.68
CA TYR A 74 2.50 -12.74 2.06
C TYR A 74 2.29 -11.50 2.92
N GLY A 75 1.64 -10.50 2.33
CA GLY A 75 1.22 -9.28 3.01
C GLY A 75 -0.15 -9.42 3.66
N THR A 76 -0.39 -8.64 4.71
CA THR A 76 -1.73 -8.46 5.29
C THR A 76 -2.35 -7.12 4.91
N ALA A 77 -1.53 -6.14 4.52
CA ALA A 77 -1.96 -4.79 4.17
C ALA A 77 -2.15 -4.57 2.66
N ASP A 78 -2.60 -3.36 2.30
CA ASP A 78 -2.71 -2.93 0.91
C ASP A 78 -1.32 -2.74 0.30
N LEU A 79 -1.16 -3.16 -0.96
CA LEU A 79 0.09 -3.00 -1.70
C LEU A 79 -0.17 -2.38 -3.07
N VAL A 80 0.41 -1.21 -3.28
CA VAL A 80 0.39 -0.52 -4.57
C VAL A 80 1.82 -0.37 -5.09
N ILE A 81 2.13 -0.92 -6.26
CA ILE A 81 3.42 -0.77 -6.94
C ILE A 81 3.23 0.09 -8.20
N LYS A 82 3.98 1.19 -8.28
CA LYS A 82 3.88 2.17 -9.36
C LYS A 82 5.24 2.38 -10.02
N GLY A 83 5.31 2.25 -11.35
CA GLY A 83 6.51 2.54 -12.13
C GLY A 83 6.56 3.96 -12.71
N GLY A 84 7.70 4.30 -13.31
CA GLY A 84 7.92 5.51 -14.08
C GLY A 84 8.48 6.70 -13.30
N TYR A 85 8.91 6.51 -12.05
CA TYR A 85 9.42 7.60 -11.22
C TYR A 85 10.86 7.98 -11.57
N ASN A 86 11.19 9.26 -11.44
CA ASN A 86 12.59 9.71 -11.50
C ASN A 86 13.36 9.26 -10.25
N ALA A 87 14.70 9.45 -10.25
CA ALA A 87 15.61 8.93 -9.22
C ALA A 87 15.32 9.35 -7.76
N ASN A 88 14.47 10.36 -7.53
CA ASN A 88 14.06 10.80 -6.20
C ASN A 88 12.56 10.60 -5.91
N CYS A 89 11.85 9.91 -6.80
CA CYS A 89 10.41 9.67 -6.74
C CYS A 89 9.52 10.91 -6.54
N VAL A 90 10.00 12.07 -7.01
CA VAL A 90 9.26 13.34 -6.95
C VAL A 90 8.31 13.48 -8.13
N SER A 91 8.69 12.98 -9.31
CA SER A 91 7.85 13.04 -10.51
C SER A 91 7.74 11.68 -11.19
N GLN A 92 6.60 11.46 -11.84
CA GLN A 92 6.28 10.23 -12.58
C GLN A 92 6.10 10.56 -14.06
N ILE A 93 6.68 9.73 -14.92
CA ILE A 93 6.37 9.71 -16.35
C ILE A 93 5.45 8.52 -16.61
N THR A 94 4.26 8.76 -17.14
CA THR A 94 3.26 7.72 -17.45
C THR A 94 3.60 6.97 -18.74
N ASP A 95 4.72 6.24 -18.73
CA ASP A 95 5.11 5.28 -19.76
C ASP A 95 5.54 3.96 -19.09
N ALA A 96 4.71 2.92 -19.22
CA ALA A 96 4.92 1.62 -18.60
C ALA A 96 6.19 0.89 -19.08
N ARG A 97 6.82 1.34 -20.18
CA ARG A 97 8.06 0.76 -20.69
C ARG A 97 9.29 1.23 -19.92
N LEU A 98 9.17 2.30 -19.13
CA LEU A 98 10.29 2.89 -18.40
C LEU A 98 10.61 2.16 -17.09
N THR A 99 9.68 1.36 -16.56
CA THR A 99 9.89 0.48 -15.41
C THR A 99 9.50 -0.93 -15.80
N VAL A 100 10.48 -1.83 -15.80
CA VAL A 100 10.28 -3.22 -16.22
C VAL A 100 10.67 -4.17 -15.11
N LEU A 101 9.77 -5.08 -14.77
CA LEU A 101 10.00 -6.19 -13.87
C LEU A 101 10.22 -7.47 -14.69
N THR A 102 11.31 -8.18 -14.42
CA THR A 102 11.68 -9.40 -15.14
C THR A 102 11.89 -10.56 -14.20
N ARG A 103 11.60 -11.77 -14.66
CA ARG A 103 11.88 -13.01 -13.93
C ARG A 103 12.15 -14.14 -14.93
N PRO A 104 13.34 -14.19 -15.55
CA PRO A 104 13.59 -15.01 -16.74
C PRO A 104 13.49 -16.52 -16.52
N ALA A 105 13.54 -16.99 -15.28
CA ALA A 105 13.46 -18.39 -14.90
C ALA A 105 12.50 -18.59 -13.71
N GLY A 106 11.24 -18.17 -13.89
CA GLY A 106 10.20 -18.34 -12.88
C GLY A 106 8.93 -17.55 -13.16
N GLY A 107 8.13 -17.38 -12.11
CA GLY A 107 6.93 -16.55 -12.08
C GLY A 107 7.06 -15.40 -11.09
N VAL A 108 6.11 -14.49 -11.18
CA VAL A 108 5.92 -13.44 -10.17
C VAL A 108 4.67 -13.77 -9.36
N GLU A 109 4.77 -13.71 -8.04
CA GLU A 109 3.62 -13.85 -7.14
C GLU A 109 3.50 -12.63 -6.24
N ILE A 110 2.29 -12.06 -6.19
CA ILE A 110 1.92 -10.99 -5.27
C ILE A 110 0.71 -11.48 -4.48
N ARG A 111 0.86 -11.56 -3.15
CA ARG A 111 -0.19 -12.08 -2.28
C ARG A 111 -0.43 -11.17 -1.09
N THR A 112 -1.68 -10.79 -0.91
CA THR A 112 -2.20 -10.00 0.20
C THR A 112 -3.41 -10.71 0.81
N ALA A 113 -3.88 -10.26 1.96
CA ALA A 113 -5.00 -10.92 2.63
C ALA A 113 -6.11 -10.01 3.17
N GLY A 114 -5.77 -8.75 3.41
CA GLY A 114 -6.55 -7.89 4.28
C GLY A 114 -6.53 -8.42 5.72
N ILE A 115 -6.87 -7.55 6.66
CA ILE A 115 -7.29 -7.97 8.00
C ILE A 115 -8.54 -7.16 8.26
N ASP A 116 -9.61 -7.86 8.68
CA ASP A 116 -10.88 -7.24 9.04
C ASP A 116 -10.61 -6.01 9.94
N ASP A 117 -11.14 -4.86 9.53
CA ASP A 117 -11.05 -3.54 10.17
C ASP A 117 -9.74 -2.72 10.01
N GLU A 118 -8.67 -3.26 9.42
CA GLU A 118 -7.40 -2.52 9.23
C GLU A 118 -7.00 -2.30 7.76
N SER A 119 -7.21 -3.29 6.88
CA SER A 119 -6.85 -3.20 5.46
C SER A 119 -7.71 -4.14 4.60
N THR A 120 -7.99 -3.75 3.36
CA THR A 120 -8.71 -4.59 2.39
C THR A 120 -7.81 -5.65 1.76
N GLY A 121 -6.49 -5.47 1.83
CA GLY A 121 -5.52 -6.31 1.15
C GLY A 121 -5.52 -6.06 -0.35
N ASP A 122 -5.80 -4.84 -0.81
CA ASP A 122 -5.87 -4.56 -2.23
C ASP A 122 -4.48 -4.61 -2.88
N ILE A 123 -4.42 -5.10 -4.13
CA ILE A 123 -3.21 -5.09 -4.95
C ILE A 123 -3.40 -4.10 -6.10
N GLY A 124 -2.57 -3.07 -6.14
CA GLY A 124 -2.52 -2.09 -7.22
C GLY A 124 -1.21 -2.18 -8.00
N ILE A 125 -1.28 -2.33 -9.33
CA ILE A 125 -0.11 -2.29 -10.21
C ILE A 125 -0.33 -1.22 -11.28
N HIS A 126 0.60 -0.26 -11.36
CA HIS A 126 0.44 0.88 -12.25
C HIS A 126 1.74 1.20 -13.00
N ASN A 127 1.58 1.54 -14.28
CA ASN A 127 2.62 2.18 -15.09
C ASN A 127 3.98 1.45 -15.09
N LEU A 128 3.93 0.12 -15.19
CA LEU A 128 5.10 -0.75 -15.32
C LEU A 128 4.79 -1.94 -16.23
N THR A 129 5.83 -2.63 -16.68
CA THR A 129 5.72 -3.81 -17.54
C THR A 129 6.31 -5.03 -16.85
N PHE A 130 5.60 -6.15 -16.85
CA PHE A 130 6.23 -7.46 -16.64
C PHE A 130 6.73 -7.99 -17.98
N ARG A 131 8.01 -8.36 -18.05
CA ARG A 131 8.65 -8.88 -19.27
C ARG A 131 9.50 -10.10 -18.93
N ASP A 132 9.57 -11.07 -19.82
CA ASP A 132 10.38 -12.28 -19.62
C ASP A 132 10.03 -12.99 -18.30
N VAL A 133 8.75 -13.34 -18.12
CA VAL A 133 8.20 -14.06 -16.96
C VAL A 133 7.48 -15.33 -17.46
N PRO A 134 8.18 -16.44 -17.72
CA PRO A 134 7.63 -17.61 -18.40
C PRO A 134 6.52 -18.32 -17.62
N ASP A 135 6.57 -18.31 -16.29
CA ASP A 135 5.51 -18.92 -15.46
C ASP A 135 4.35 -17.95 -15.18
N GLY A 136 4.42 -16.75 -15.74
CA GLY A 136 3.39 -15.72 -15.63
C GLY A 136 3.42 -14.92 -14.33
N VAL A 137 2.40 -14.08 -14.17
CA VAL A 137 2.22 -13.21 -13.01
C VAL A 137 0.92 -13.60 -12.31
N SER A 138 1.02 -13.98 -11.04
CA SER A 138 -0.10 -14.29 -10.16
C SER A 138 -0.29 -13.18 -9.14
N MET A 139 -1.53 -12.70 -9.02
CA MET A 139 -1.93 -11.73 -8.00
C MET A 139 -3.12 -12.31 -7.27
N ASN A 140 -3.04 -12.43 -5.95
CA ASN A 140 -4.07 -13.07 -5.16
C ASN A 140 -4.32 -12.30 -3.87
N THR A 141 -5.57 -11.88 -3.68
CA THR A 141 -6.06 -11.36 -2.40
C THR A 141 -6.84 -12.49 -1.72
N VAL A 142 -6.25 -13.11 -0.70
CA VAL A 142 -6.93 -14.18 0.05
C VAL A 142 -7.63 -13.57 1.25
N GLY A 143 -8.95 -13.47 1.24
CA GLY A 143 -9.68 -12.96 2.41
C GLY A 143 -9.20 -13.67 3.69
N PHE A 144 -8.73 -12.89 4.67
CA PHE A 144 -8.40 -13.42 5.98
C PHE A 144 -9.68 -14.02 6.57
N THR A 145 -9.73 -15.34 6.69
CA THR A 145 -10.75 -15.99 7.51
C THR A 145 -10.12 -16.19 8.88
N PRO A 146 -10.46 -15.36 9.89
CA PRO A 146 -9.99 -15.62 11.23
C PRO A 146 -10.41 -17.04 11.60
N ASN A 147 -9.45 -17.88 11.96
CA ASN A 147 -9.76 -19.20 12.46
C ASN A 147 -10.62 -19.03 13.72
N PRO A 148 -11.89 -19.48 13.75
CA PRO A 148 -12.81 -19.21 14.86
C PRO A 148 -12.47 -19.99 16.15
N THR A 149 -11.29 -20.60 16.24
CA THR A 149 -10.88 -21.51 17.33
C THR A 149 -9.62 -21.09 18.08
N ARG A 150 -9.20 -19.82 18.03
CA ARG A 150 -8.09 -19.33 18.86
C ARG A 150 -8.47 -18.11 19.68
#